data_AF-A0A925PQZ3-F1
#
_entry.id   AF-A0A925PQZ3-F1
#
_cell.length_a   1.000
_cell.length_b   1.000
_cell.length_c   1.000
_cell.angle_alpha   90.00
_cell.angle_beta   90.00
_cell.angle_gamma   90.00
#
_symmetry.space_group_name_H-M   'P 1'
#
loop_
_entity.id
_entity.type
_entity.pdbx_description
1 polymer ?
#
loop_
_entity_poly.entity_id
_entity_poly.type
_entity_poly.pdbx_seq_one_letter_code
_entity_poly.pdbx_strand_id
1 'polypeptide(L)' 'AAAVAAARRELAGRKVRVSLPGGDLAIEWRERDGHILMTGPYALDYESTLPAALFQPVRV' A
#
# COMPACT_ATOMS: atom_id res chain seq x y z
N ALA A 1 7.41 -5.35 3.22
CA ALA A 1 8.52 -6.21 3.70
C ALA A 1 9.26 -5.60 4.90
N ALA A 2 9.79 -4.38 4.80
CA ALA A 2 10.65 -3.76 5.82
C ALA A 2 10.03 -3.71 7.24
N ALA A 3 8.78 -3.25 7.40
CA ALA A 3 8.14 -3.16 8.71
C ALA A 3 8.02 -4.52 9.43
N VAL A 4 7.66 -5.58 8.71
CA VAL A 4 7.59 -6.95 9.27
C VAL A 4 8.97 -7.47 9.61
N ALA A 5 9.97 -7.23 8.77
CA ALA A 5 11.35 -7.63 9.05
C ALA A 5 11.90 -6.92 10.29
N ALA A 6 11.63 -5.63 10.46
CA ALA A 6 12.00 -4.86 11.65
C ALA A 6 11.33 -5.44 12.92
N ALA A 7 10.03 -5.74 12.85
CA ALA A 7 9.32 -6.37 13.97
C ALA A 7 9.89 -7.75 14.33
N ARG A 8 10.19 -8.60 13.33
CA ARG A 8 10.79 -9.93 13.57
C ARG A 8 12.21 -9.89 14.13
N ARG A 9 12.93 -8.78 13.91
CA ARG A 9 14.28 -8.56 14.43
C ARG A 9 14.28 -7.73 15.71
N GLU A 10 13.10 -7.49 16.29
CA GLU A 10 12.93 -6.68 17.52
C GLU A 10 13.46 -5.24 17.39
N LEU A 11 13.57 -4.74 16.15
CA LEU A 11 14.03 -3.38 15.84
C LEU A 11 12.89 -2.35 15.88
N ALA A 12 11.65 -2.82 15.83
CA ALA A 12 10.44 -2.00 15.92
C ALA A 12 9.26 -2.83 16.44
N GLY A 13 8.19 -2.17 16.88
CA GLY A 13 6.93 -2.84 17.21
C GLY A 13 6.19 -3.37 15.98
N ARG A 14 5.08 -4.08 16.21
CA ARG A 14 4.20 -4.59 15.14
C ARG A 14 3.29 -3.52 14.52
N LYS A 15 3.15 -2.37 15.18
CA LYS A 15 2.41 -1.20 14.69
C LYS A 15 3.37 -0.02 14.56
N VAL A 16 3.60 0.42 13.33
CA VAL A 16 4.60 1.45 13.01
C VAL A 16 4.08 2.43 11.98
N ARG A 17 4.65 3.64 12.01
CA ARG A 17 4.55 4.60 10.91
C ARG A 17 5.78 4.45 10.03
N VAL A 18 5.57 4.35 8.72
CA VAL A 18 6.61 4.34 7.71
C VAL A 18 6.51 5.65 6.94
N SER A 19 7.53 6.50 7.07
CA SER A 19 7.62 7.76 6.32
C SER A 19 8.32 7.52 5.00
N LEU A 20 7.65 7.86 3.90
CA LEU A 20 8.14 7.77 2.53
C LEU A 20 8.15 9.18 1.91
N PRO A 21 8.85 9.40 0.78
CA PRO A 21 8.81 10.70 0.09
C PRO A 21 7.39 11.19 -0.24
N GLY A 22 6.45 10.27 -0.49
CA GLY A 22 5.04 10.58 -0.77
C GLY A 22 4.15 10.72 0.46
N GLY A 23 4.70 10.64 1.68
CA GLY A 23 3.96 10.75 2.93
C GLY A 23 4.04 9.50 3.81
N ASP A 24 3.22 9.51 4.86
CA ASP A 24 3.23 8.48 5.90
C ASP A 24 2.24 7.36 5.61
N LEU A 25 2.66 6.12 5.87
CA LEU A 25 1.81 4.95 5.93
C LEU A 25 1.83 4.35 7.34
N ALA A 26 0.66 4.03 7.87
CA ALA A 26 0.52 3.22 9.07
C ALA A 26 0.51 1.73 8.68
N ILE A 27 1.42 0.95 9.27
CA ILE A 27 1.52 -0.49 9.08
C ILE A 27 1.22 -1.18 10.41
N GLU A 28 0.30 -2.14 10.39
CA GLU A 28 -0.01 -3.01 11.52
C GLU A 28 0.14 -4.47 11.10
N TRP A 29 1.13 -5.18 11.66
CA TRP A 29 1.20 -6.63 11.57
C TRP A 29 0.39 -7.22 12.71
N ARG A 30 -0.83 -7.62 12.40
CA ARG A 30 -1.82 -7.99 13.41
C ARG A 30 -1.50 -9.33 14.05
N GLU A 31 -1.66 -9.44 15.36
CA GLU A 31 -1.28 -10.65 16.10
C GLU A 31 -2.25 -11.81 15.90
N ARG A 32 -3.57 -11.53 15.90
CA ARG A 32 -4.60 -12.57 15.90
C ARG A 32 -4.61 -13.47 14.66
N ASP A 33 -4.11 -12.97 13.52
CA ASP A 33 -4.20 -13.66 12.23
C ASP A 33 -2.98 -13.42 11.33
N GLY A 34 -1.95 -12.72 11.82
CA GLY A 34 -0.72 -12.48 11.08
C GLY A 34 -0.89 -11.60 9.83
N HIS A 35 -2.06 -11.00 9.60
CA HIS A 35 -2.28 -10.12 8.44
C HIS A 35 -1.57 -8.77 8.61
N ILE A 36 -1.15 -8.20 7.49
CA ILE A 36 -0.57 -6.85 7.42
C ILE A 36 -1.67 -5.90 6.97
N LEU A 37 -2.04 -4.96 7.83
CA LEU A 37 -2.88 -3.84 7.46
C LEU A 37 -2.01 -2.65 7.10
N MET A 38 -2.35 -2.00 6.00
CA MET A 38 -1.72 -0.77 5.54
C MET A 38 -2.79 0.30 5.43
N THR A 39 -2.59 1.41 6.13
CA THR A 39 -3.50 2.55 6.11
C THR A 39 -2.71 3.78 5.72
N GLY A 40 -3.22 4.51 4.74
CA GLY A 40 -2.63 5.74 4.25
C GLY A 40 -3.69 6.60 3.57
N PRO A 41 -3.39 7.88 3.34
CA PRO A 41 -4.24 8.74 2.54
C PRO A 41 -4.28 8.26 1.09
N TYR A 42 -5.38 8.56 0.41
CA TYR A 42 -5.49 8.47 -1.04
C TYR A 42 -6.16 9.74 -1.57
N ALA A 43 -5.91 10.05 -2.82
CA ALA A 43 -6.59 11.11 -3.55
C ALA A 43 -7.12 10.56 -4.87
N LEU A 44 -8.33 11.00 -5.25
CA LEU A 44 -8.85 10.80 -6.58
C LEU A 44 -8.60 12.08 -7.37
N ASP A 45 -7.64 12.02 -8.30
CA ASP A 45 -7.28 13.20 -9.09
C ASP A 45 -8.34 13.50 -10.16
N TYR A 46 -8.85 12.46 -10.83
CA TYR A 46 -9.83 12.59 -11.90
C TYR A 46 -10.57 11.26 -12.16
N GLU A 47 -11.83 11.35 -12.57
CA GLU A 47 -12.65 10.20 -12.97
C GLU A 47 -13.39 10.50 -14.28
N SER A 48 -13.29 9.61 -15.26
CA SER A 48 -14.03 9.69 -16.52
C SER A 48 -14.13 8.35 -17.24
N THR A 49 -14.91 8.33 -18.33
CA THR A 49 -15.03 7.18 -19.23
C THR A 49 -14.27 7.44 -20.53
N LEU A 50 -13.42 6.50 -20.92
CA LEU A 50 -12.73 6.54 -22.20
C LEU A 50 -13.64 5.94 -23.30
N PRO A 51 -13.79 6.60 -24.47
CA PRO A 51 -14.49 6.02 -25.61
C PRO A 51 -13.85 4.70 -26.07
N ALA A 52 -14.68 3.69 -26.33
CA ALA A 52 -14.21 2.36 -26.76
C ALA A 52 -13.34 2.40 -28.03
N ALA A 53 -13.60 3.36 -28.93
CA ALA A 53 -12.84 3.54 -30.17
C ALA A 53 -11.36 3.93 -29.96
N LEU A 54 -10.96 4.35 -28.74
CA LEU A 54 -9.57 4.69 -28.42
C LEU A 54 -8.69 3.46 -28.16
N PHE A 55 -9.27 2.27 -27.92
CA PHE A 55 -8.50 1.07 -27.64
C PHE A 55 -8.24 0.29 -28.94
N GLN A 56 -6.97 0.02 -29.25
CA GLN A 56 -6.61 -0.94 -30.31
C GLN A 56 -6.39 -2.32 -29.71
N PRO A 57 -6.90 -3.41 -30.33
CA PRO A 57 -6.58 -4.75 -29.91
C PRO A 57 -5.08 -5.03 -30.15
N VAL A 58 -4.36 -5.41 -29.10
CA VAL A 58 -3.00 -5.96 -29.22
C VAL A 58 -3.12 -7.32 -29.91
N ARG A 59 -2.48 -7.47 -31.08
CA ARG A 59 -2.30 -8.79 -31.71
C ARG A 59 -1.04 -9.42 -31.10
N VAL A 60 -1.23 -10.51 -30.38
CA VAL A 60 -0.16 -11.46 -29.97
C VAL A 60 0.05 -12.51 -31.05
#